data_AF-A0A402B573-F1
#
_entry.id   AF-A0A402B573-F1
#
_cell.length_a   1.000
_cell.length_b   1.000
_cell.length_c   1.000
_cell.angle_alpha   90.00
_cell.angle_beta   90.00
_cell.angle_gamma   90.00
#
_symmetry.space_group_name_H-M   'P 1'
#
loop_
_entity.id
_entity.type
_entity.pdbx_description
1 polymer ?
#
loop_
_entity_poly.entity_id
_entity_poly.type
_entity_poly.pdbx_seq_one_letter_code
_entity_poly.pdbx_strand_id
1 'polypeptide(L)'
;MSSQICIKTDKSLQQLATEIRDLLSLPPFTLDSFTEEPYCQFEMLGMLVLIRKSAEEDRDPEVRDYEYGFDIQMSFTEHELDTDTIEYNLQPYYAQLLAFRLGIETACYEKKKIGQHWQIRYCYYSKNEKWDGTRLFGEPGWTAAVATGTPSAWRSIHSNF
;
A
#
# COMPACT_ATOMS: atom_id res chain seq x y z
N MET A 1 -6.94 12.97 2.11
CA MET A 1 -5.52 12.65 2.41
C MET A 1 -5.26 11.29 1.82
N SER A 2 -4.24 11.11 0.97
CA SER A 2 -4.13 9.85 0.21
C SER A 2 -3.73 8.68 1.09
N SER A 3 -4.44 7.58 0.90
CA SER A 3 -4.06 6.26 1.39
C SER A 3 -2.85 5.77 0.58
N GLN A 4 -1.77 5.42 1.27
CA GLN A 4 -0.56 4.90 0.63
C GLN A 4 -0.15 3.57 1.25
N ILE A 5 0.20 2.62 0.39
CA ILE A 5 0.81 1.35 0.74
C ILE A 5 2.27 1.41 0.31
N CYS A 6 3.19 1.31 1.25
CA CYS A 6 4.62 1.18 0.98
C CYS A 6 4.92 -0.27 0.58
N ILE A 7 5.80 -0.46 -0.39
CA ILE A 7 6.15 -1.76 -0.97
C ILE A 7 7.67 -1.92 -0.94
N LYS A 8 8.12 -3.06 -0.40
CA LYS A 8 9.50 -3.52 -0.44
C LYS A 8 9.58 -4.80 -1.27
N THR A 9 10.44 -4.77 -2.27
CA THR A 9 10.58 -5.83 -3.27
C THR A 9 11.91 -5.69 -4.01
N ASP A 10 12.40 -6.79 -4.58
CA ASP A 10 13.53 -6.84 -5.51
C ASP A 10 13.12 -6.64 -6.98
N LYS A 11 11.81 -6.60 -7.25
CA LYS A 11 11.23 -6.41 -8.58
C LYS A 11 11.48 -5.00 -9.09
N SER A 12 11.65 -4.86 -10.42
CA SER A 12 11.66 -3.54 -11.05
C SER A 12 10.28 -2.90 -11.06
N LEU A 13 10.21 -1.56 -11.19
CA LEU A 13 8.96 -0.82 -11.27
C LEU A 13 8.03 -1.37 -12.37
N GLN A 14 8.58 -1.68 -13.55
CA GLN A 14 7.80 -2.20 -14.68
C GLN A 14 7.25 -3.61 -14.40
N GLN A 15 8.04 -4.47 -13.76
CA GLN A 15 7.58 -5.81 -13.36
C GLN A 15 6.48 -5.70 -12.32
N LEU A 16 6.69 -4.88 -11.27
CA LEU A 16 5.71 -4.63 -10.22
C LEU A 16 4.40 -4.08 -10.80
N ALA A 17 4.47 -3.09 -11.69
CA ALA A 17 3.30 -2.51 -12.35
C ALA A 17 2.55 -3.51 -13.21
N THR A 18 3.28 -4.35 -13.96
CA THR A 18 2.67 -5.40 -14.79
C THR A 18 1.93 -6.43 -13.94
N GLU A 19 2.53 -6.89 -12.84
CA GLU A 19 1.90 -7.86 -11.96
C GLU A 19 0.69 -7.27 -11.21
N ILE A 20 0.78 -6.03 -10.73
CA ILE A 20 -0.34 -5.32 -10.10
C ILE A 20 -1.48 -5.13 -11.10
N ARG A 21 -1.16 -4.77 -12.35
CA ARG A 21 -2.13 -4.68 -13.43
C ARG A 21 -2.89 -5.99 -13.60
N ASP A 22 -2.17 -7.09 -13.71
CA ASP A 22 -2.76 -8.41 -13.95
C ASP A 22 -3.58 -8.88 -12.73
N LEU A 23 -3.11 -8.60 -11.51
CA LEU A 23 -3.80 -8.92 -10.27
C LEU A 23 -5.13 -8.17 -10.13
N LEU A 24 -5.12 -6.86 -10.40
CA LEU A 24 -6.28 -5.98 -10.19
C LEU A 24 -7.11 -5.76 -11.48
N SER A 25 -6.74 -6.43 -12.58
CA SER A 25 -7.36 -6.25 -13.90
C SER A 25 -7.39 -4.79 -14.36
N LEU A 26 -6.30 -4.06 -14.11
CA LEU A 26 -6.16 -2.65 -14.50
C LEU A 26 -5.91 -2.50 -16.00
N PRO A 27 -6.19 -1.32 -16.59
CA PRO A 27 -5.81 -1.04 -17.97
C PRO A 27 -4.28 -1.01 -18.14
N PRO A 28 -3.77 -0.90 -19.38
CA PRO A 28 -2.34 -0.64 -19.58
C PRO A 28 -1.90 0.63 -18.83
N PHE A 29 -0.72 0.57 -18.20
CA PHE A 29 -0.16 1.75 -17.53
C PHE A 29 0.57 2.66 -18.51
N THR A 30 0.63 3.94 -18.16
CA THR A 30 1.64 4.86 -18.67
C THR A 30 2.85 4.84 -17.76
N LEU A 31 4.04 4.92 -18.35
CA LEU A 31 5.30 5.11 -17.63
C LEU A 31 5.72 6.57 -17.84
N ASP A 32 5.90 7.29 -16.75
CA ASP A 32 6.27 8.69 -16.76
C ASP A 32 7.22 8.99 -15.58
N SER A 33 7.69 10.23 -15.47
CA SER A 33 8.60 10.66 -14.43
C SER A 33 8.20 12.02 -13.87
N PHE A 34 8.15 12.14 -12.55
CA PHE A 34 7.96 13.41 -11.85
C PHE A 34 9.19 13.67 -10.99
N THR A 35 9.77 14.88 -11.09
CA THR A 35 11.03 15.23 -10.40
C THR A 35 12.13 14.16 -10.56
N GLU A 36 12.28 13.61 -11.76
CA GLU A 36 13.22 12.54 -12.12
C GLU A 36 12.94 11.16 -11.49
N GLU A 37 11.85 11.02 -10.72
CA GLU A 37 11.43 9.74 -10.15
C GLU A 37 10.42 9.04 -11.07
N PRO A 38 10.69 7.81 -11.52
CA PRO A 38 9.78 7.09 -12.40
C PRO A 38 8.54 6.62 -11.63
N TYR A 39 7.38 6.73 -12.29
CA TYR A 39 6.12 6.21 -11.80
C TYR A 39 5.31 5.55 -12.91
N CYS A 40 4.48 4.58 -12.52
CA CYS A 40 3.48 3.97 -13.39
C CYS A 40 2.09 4.44 -12.96
N GLN A 41 1.28 4.80 -13.94
CA GLN A 41 -0.07 5.33 -13.72
C GLN A 41 -1.12 4.50 -14.46
N PHE A 42 -2.22 4.22 -13.78
CA PHE A 42 -3.41 3.58 -14.33
C PHE A 42 -4.61 4.47 -14.10
N GLU A 43 -5.41 4.69 -15.14
CA GLU A 43 -6.66 5.46 -15.08
C GLU A 43 -7.84 4.61 -15.54
N MET A 44 -8.87 4.48 -14.70
CA MET A 44 -10.09 3.74 -15.03
C MET A 44 -11.27 4.29 -14.26
N LEU A 45 -12.36 4.69 -14.95
CA LEU A 45 -13.69 4.94 -14.35
C LEU A 45 -13.65 5.84 -13.10
N GLY A 46 -12.87 6.92 -13.12
CA GLY A 46 -12.72 7.81 -11.96
C GLY A 46 -11.84 7.25 -10.84
N MET A 47 -11.02 6.24 -11.11
CA MET A 47 -9.98 5.74 -10.23
C MET A 47 -8.61 5.98 -10.88
N LEU A 48 -7.71 6.55 -10.10
CA LEU A 48 -6.30 6.72 -10.41
C LEU A 48 -5.50 5.79 -9.49
N VAL A 49 -4.68 4.92 -10.09
CA VAL A 49 -3.72 4.09 -9.34
C VAL A 49 -2.32 4.52 -9.74
N LEU A 50 -1.48 4.79 -8.75
CA LEU A 50 -0.09 5.19 -8.95
C LEU A 50 0.83 4.19 -8.26
N ILE A 51 1.87 3.75 -8.97
CA ILE A 51 3.01 3.05 -8.39
C ILE A 51 4.22 3.94 -8.62
N ARG A 52 4.77 4.51 -7.57
CA ARG A 52 5.88 5.47 -7.66
C ARG A 52 7.06 4.98 -6.86
N LYS A 53 8.27 5.22 -7.37
CA LYS A 53 9.43 5.23 -6.51
C LYS A 53 9.39 6.51 -5.67
N SER A 54 9.76 6.45 -4.40
CA SER A 54 9.93 7.66 -3.56
C SER A 54 11.39 7.81 -3.20
N ALA A 55 11.92 9.02 -3.16
CA ALA A 55 13.31 9.25 -2.73
C ALA A 55 13.52 8.72 -1.32
N GLU A 56 14.68 8.13 -1.02
CA GLU A 56 14.97 7.58 0.31
C GLU A 56 14.88 8.65 1.41
N GLU A 57 15.24 9.89 1.08
CA GLU A 57 15.22 11.05 1.99
C GLU A 57 13.80 11.49 2.37
N ASP A 58 12.82 11.22 1.50
CA ASP A 58 11.43 11.59 1.70
C ASP A 58 10.62 10.49 2.41
N ARG A 59 11.22 9.31 2.62
CA ARG A 59 10.55 8.18 3.27
C ARG A 59 10.58 8.32 4.78
N ASP A 60 9.46 7.97 5.39
CA ASP A 60 9.36 7.80 6.83
C ASP A 60 10.39 6.75 7.34
N PRO A 61 11.01 6.96 8.52
CA PRO A 61 12.05 6.07 9.03
C PRO A 61 11.62 4.60 9.13
N GLU A 62 10.34 4.36 9.41
CA GLU A 62 9.75 3.02 9.55
C GLU A 62 9.66 2.22 8.23
N VAL A 63 9.65 2.92 7.10
CA VAL A 63 9.46 2.35 5.76
C VAL A 63 10.57 2.79 4.81
N ARG A 64 11.73 3.13 5.35
CA ARG A 64 12.88 3.63 4.58
C ARG A 64 13.35 2.65 3.51
N ASP A 65 13.28 1.35 3.80
CA ASP A 65 13.62 0.26 2.89
C ASP A 65 12.47 -0.18 1.96
N TYR A 66 11.32 0.50 2.00
CA TYR A 66 10.19 0.27 1.09
C TYR A 66 10.29 1.23 -0.09
N GLU A 67 10.84 0.73 -1.20
CA GLU A 67 11.22 1.57 -2.32
C GLU A 67 10.07 2.20 -3.11
N TYR A 68 8.92 1.52 -3.12
CA TYR A 68 7.78 1.93 -3.91
C TYR A 68 6.60 2.31 -3.03
N GLY A 69 5.86 3.33 -3.44
CA GLY A 69 4.53 3.65 -2.95
C GLY A 69 3.47 3.20 -3.94
N PHE A 70 2.40 2.58 -3.45
CA PHE A 70 1.18 2.29 -4.18
C PHE A 70 0.06 3.13 -3.60
N ASP A 71 -0.52 3.98 -4.44
CA ASP A 71 -1.59 4.92 -4.08
C ASP A 71 -2.83 4.60 -4.93
N ILE A 72 -4.01 4.49 -4.31
CA ILE A 72 -5.30 4.44 -4.99
C ILE A 72 -6.06 5.72 -4.64
N GLN A 73 -6.49 6.45 -5.64
CA GLN A 73 -7.32 7.64 -5.50
C GLN A 73 -8.60 7.45 -6.31
N MET A 74 -9.75 7.69 -5.68
CA MET A 74 -11.04 7.68 -6.35
C MET A 74 -11.48 9.14 -6.54
N SER A 75 -11.53 9.58 -7.79
CA SER A 75 -12.03 10.89 -8.20
C SER A 75 -13.21 10.71 -9.17
N PHE A 76 -14.42 10.84 -8.64
CA PHE A 76 -15.63 10.83 -9.44
C PHE A 76 -15.89 12.24 -9.98
N THR A 77 -15.52 12.51 -11.23
CA THR A 77 -15.57 13.85 -11.83
C THR A 77 -16.98 14.44 -11.94
N GLU A 78 -18.02 13.61 -11.91
CA GLU A 78 -19.42 14.03 -12.04
C GLU A 78 -20.13 14.20 -10.68
N HIS A 79 -19.55 13.66 -9.61
CA HIS A 79 -20.13 13.68 -8.26
C HIS A 79 -19.02 13.97 -7.24
N GLU A 80 -19.13 15.08 -6.50
CA GLU A 80 -18.24 15.40 -5.36
C GLU A 80 -18.47 14.40 -4.20
N LEU A 81 -18.05 13.16 -4.39
CA LEU A 81 -18.08 12.11 -3.37
C LEU A 81 -16.77 12.17 -2.59
N ASP A 82 -16.87 12.40 -1.28
CA ASP A 82 -15.75 12.27 -0.36
C ASP A 82 -15.42 10.78 -0.14
N THR A 83 -14.34 10.31 -0.77
CA THR A 83 -13.87 8.92 -0.73
C THR A 83 -12.73 8.68 0.23
N ASP A 84 -12.20 9.72 0.89
CA ASP A 84 -10.98 9.66 1.72
C ASP A 84 -11.07 8.53 2.78
N THR A 85 -12.22 8.41 3.43
CA THR A 85 -12.42 7.41 4.49
C THR A 85 -12.42 5.98 3.94
N ILE A 86 -13.01 5.78 2.75
CA ILE A 86 -13.07 4.45 2.13
C ILE A 86 -11.68 4.06 1.64
N GLU A 87 -10.96 4.96 0.97
CA GLU A 87 -9.58 4.75 0.53
C GLU A 87 -8.69 4.34 1.71
N TYR A 88 -8.73 5.11 2.80
CA TYR A 88 -7.97 4.82 4.01
C TYR A 88 -8.31 3.45 4.62
N ASN A 89 -9.58 3.06 4.65
CA ASN A 89 -10.00 1.78 5.23
C ASN A 89 -9.69 0.58 4.31
N LEU A 90 -9.54 0.79 3.00
CA LEU A 90 -9.18 -0.26 2.05
C LEU A 90 -7.67 -0.54 1.99
N GLN A 91 -6.84 0.39 2.47
CA GLN A 91 -5.39 0.23 2.49
C GLN A 91 -4.90 -1.11 3.06
N PRO A 92 -5.41 -1.63 4.20
CA PRO A 92 -4.84 -2.83 4.81
C PRO A 92 -5.26 -4.07 4.02
N TYR A 93 -6.42 -4.01 3.35
CA TYR A 93 -6.90 -5.06 2.47
C TYR A 93 -5.98 -5.18 1.24
N TYR A 94 -5.72 -4.06 0.55
CA TYR A 94 -4.84 -4.07 -0.61
C TYR A 94 -3.40 -4.43 -0.24
N ALA A 95 -2.89 -3.98 0.91
CA ALA A 95 -1.54 -4.32 1.37
C ALA A 95 -1.40 -5.85 1.56
N GLN A 96 -2.37 -6.47 2.26
CA GLN A 96 -2.40 -7.91 2.44
C GLN A 96 -2.55 -8.68 1.10
N LEU A 97 -3.41 -8.20 0.21
CA LEU A 97 -3.63 -8.81 -1.11
C LEU A 97 -2.35 -8.81 -1.94
N LEU A 98 -1.67 -7.66 -2.01
CA LEU A 98 -0.40 -7.48 -2.71
C LEU A 98 0.69 -8.37 -2.11
N ALA A 99 0.85 -8.36 -0.79
CA ALA A 99 1.83 -9.20 -0.09
C ALA A 99 1.61 -10.68 -0.39
N PHE A 100 0.37 -11.16 -0.31
CA PHE A 100 0.04 -12.56 -0.56
C PHE A 100 0.26 -12.99 -2.02
N ARG A 101 -0.30 -12.21 -2.96
CA ARG A 101 -0.35 -12.60 -4.38
C ARG A 101 0.97 -12.40 -5.10
N LEU A 102 1.70 -11.33 -4.77
CA LEU A 102 2.95 -10.98 -5.45
C LEU A 102 4.19 -11.48 -4.70
N GLY A 103 4.04 -11.93 -3.45
CA GLY A 103 5.15 -12.40 -2.62
C GLY A 103 6.10 -11.28 -2.20
N ILE A 104 5.56 -10.08 -1.96
CA ILE A 104 6.31 -8.87 -1.59
C ILE A 104 6.04 -8.48 -0.13
N GLU A 105 6.88 -7.62 0.43
CA GLU A 105 6.64 -6.98 1.72
C GLU A 105 5.85 -5.68 1.50
N THR A 106 4.83 -5.44 2.32
CA THR A 106 4.03 -4.20 2.25
C THR A 106 3.85 -3.60 3.63
N ALA A 107 3.68 -2.29 3.68
CA ALA A 107 3.34 -1.57 4.89
C ALA A 107 2.27 -0.51 4.61
N CYS A 108 1.37 -0.29 5.56
CA CYS A 108 0.41 0.80 5.49
C CYS A 108 0.32 1.47 6.87
N TYR A 109 -0.06 2.74 6.93
CA TYR A 109 -0.09 3.47 8.19
C TYR A 109 -1.50 3.50 8.79
N GLU A 110 -1.59 3.30 10.10
CA GLU A 110 -2.76 3.72 10.85
C GLU A 110 -2.56 5.14 11.36
N LYS A 111 -3.64 5.90 11.42
CA LYS A 111 -3.67 7.27 11.92
C LYS A 111 -4.74 7.41 12.99
N LYS A 112 -4.43 8.15 14.06
CA LYS A 112 -5.41 8.53 15.08
C LYS A 112 -5.15 9.95 15.58
N LYS A 113 -6.22 10.60 16.06
CA LYS A 113 -6.12 11.91 16.71
C LYS A 113 -6.12 11.73 18.23
N ILE A 114 -5.13 12.29 18.92
CA ILE A 114 -5.08 12.39 20.38
C ILE A 114 -5.02 13.88 20.75
N GLY A 115 -6.11 14.40 21.31
CA GLY A 115 -6.25 15.83 21.56
C GLY A 115 -6.19 16.62 20.24
N GLN A 116 -5.20 17.50 20.10
CA GLN A 116 -4.95 18.28 18.88
C GLN A 116 -3.87 17.68 17.97
N HIS A 117 -3.27 16.55 18.34
CA HIS A 117 -2.16 15.97 17.61
C HIS A 117 -2.59 14.73 16.83
N TRP A 118 -2.11 14.61 15.60
CA TRP A 118 -2.20 13.40 14.82
C TRP A 118 -1.03 12.48 15.14
N GLN A 119 -1.31 11.19 15.29
CA GLN A 119 -0.30 10.15 15.43
C GLN A 119 -0.45 9.13 14.32
N ILE A 120 0.68 8.54 13.92
CA ILE A 120 0.75 7.43 12.96
C ILE A 120 1.53 6.26 13.54
N ARG A 121 1.25 5.06 13.02
CA ARG A 121 2.10 3.88 13.13
C ARG A 121 2.00 3.08 11.85
N TYR A 122 3.03 2.34 11.49
CA TYR A 122 3.04 1.44 10.35
C TYR A 122 2.70 0.01 10.76
N CYS A 123 1.89 -0.64 9.94
CA CYS A 123 1.53 -2.05 10.04
C CYS A 123 2.14 -2.78 8.84
N TYR A 124 2.83 -3.88 9.09
CA TYR A 124 3.63 -4.60 8.09
C TYR A 124 3.01 -5.94 7.74
N TYR A 125 3.04 -6.30 6.46
CA TYR A 125 2.47 -7.52 5.92
C TYR A 125 3.42 -8.20 4.95
N SER A 126 3.51 -9.53 5.05
CA SER A 126 4.26 -10.38 4.12
C SER A 126 3.50 -11.69 3.89
N LYS A 127 3.85 -12.41 2.82
CA LYS A 127 3.30 -13.75 2.60
C LYS A 127 3.74 -14.68 3.74
N ASN A 128 2.81 -15.42 4.33
CA ASN A 128 3.15 -16.41 5.36
C ASN A 128 3.69 -17.69 4.72
N GLU A 129 4.98 -17.98 4.91
CA GLU A 129 5.63 -19.21 4.41
C GLU A 129 5.05 -20.50 5.01
N LYS A 130 4.41 -20.41 6.18
CA LYS A 130 3.78 -21.56 6.85
C LYS A 130 2.36 -21.84 6.37
N TRP A 131 1.83 -21.01 5.47
CA TRP A 131 0.48 -21.20 4.95
C TRP A 131 0.47 -22.30 3.88
N ASP A 132 -0.27 -23.37 4.14
CA ASP A 132 -0.33 -24.55 3.27
C ASP A 132 -1.51 -24.54 2.28
N GLY A 133 -2.48 -23.64 2.44
CA GLY A 133 -3.67 -23.52 1.60
C GLY A 133 -4.64 -24.71 1.60
N THR A 134 -4.31 -25.78 2.33
CA THR A 134 -5.12 -27.00 2.44
C THR A 134 -6.01 -26.98 3.68
N ARG A 135 -5.60 -26.26 4.72
CA ARG A 135 -6.35 -26.14 5.97
C ARG A 135 -7.35 -24.99 5.90
N LEU A 136 -8.58 -25.27 6.31
CA LEU A 136 -9.65 -24.28 6.41
C LEU A 136 -9.57 -23.49 7.72
N PHE A 137 -10.14 -22.29 7.71
CA PHE A 137 -10.21 -21.44 8.90
C PHE A 137 -10.85 -22.19 10.08
N GLY A 138 -10.13 -22.24 11.20
CA GLY A 138 -10.56 -22.92 12.42
C GLY A 138 -10.10 -24.38 12.57
N GLU A 139 -9.49 -24.98 11.54
CA GLU A 139 -8.91 -26.31 11.65
C GLU A 139 -7.62 -26.33 12.49
N PRO A 140 -7.32 -27.44 13.19
CA PRO A 140 -6.05 -27.58 13.91
C PRO A 140 -4.85 -27.33 13.01
N GLY A 141 -3.99 -26.41 13.43
CA GLY A 141 -2.81 -26.00 12.65
C GLY A 141 -3.10 -25.06 11.49
N TRP A 142 -4.31 -24.53 11.37
CA TRP A 142 -4.61 -23.42 10.46
C TRP A 142 -3.77 -22.18 10.82
N THR A 143 -3.27 -21.49 9.81
CA THR A 143 -2.60 -20.19 9.94
C THR A 143 -3.07 -19.24 8.84
N ALA A 144 -2.97 -17.93 9.06
CA ALA A 144 -3.34 -16.93 8.07
C ALA A 144 -2.40 -16.96 6.85
N ALA A 145 -2.91 -16.64 5.66
CA ALA A 145 -2.13 -16.59 4.43
C ALA A 145 -1.11 -15.44 4.39
N VAL A 146 -1.37 -14.41 5.19
CA VAL A 146 -0.53 -13.23 5.36
C VAL A 146 -0.01 -13.21 6.78
N ALA A 147 1.30 -13.03 6.92
CA ALA A 147 1.94 -12.79 8.20
C ALA A 147 1.90 -11.30 8.50
N THR A 148 1.59 -10.95 9.74
CA THR A 148 1.65 -9.57 10.24
C THR A 148 2.91 -9.39 11.08
N GLY A 149 3.73 -8.40 10.72
CA GLY A 149 4.86 -7.98 11.54
C GLY A 149 4.41 -7.22 12.79
N THR A 150 5.34 -7.00 13.74
CA THR A 150 5.08 -6.10 14.88
C THR A 150 4.88 -4.68 14.35
N PRO A 151 3.73 -4.02 14.59
CA PRO A 151 3.52 -2.65 14.15
C PRO A 151 4.56 -1.70 14.77
N SER A 152 4.84 -0.59 14.08
CA SER A 152 5.71 0.44 14.65
C SER A 152 5.07 1.10 15.88
N ALA A 153 5.91 1.78 16.67
CA ALA A 153 5.41 2.61 17.76
C ALA A 153 4.57 3.76 17.19
N TRP A 154 3.54 4.16 17.93
CA TRP A 154 2.81 5.39 17.62
C TRP A 154 3.76 6.59 17.75
N ARG A 155 3.89 7.37 16.68
CA ARG A 155 4.60 8.65 16.70
C ARG A 155 3.71 9.79 16.27
N SER A 156 3.98 10.98 16.79
CA SER A 156 3.30 12.20 16.36
C SER A 156 3.71 12.54 14.93
N ILE A 157 2.75 12.96 14.11
CA ILE A 157 3.06 13.61 12.83
C ILE A 157 3.53 15.02 13.18
N HIS A 158 4.81 15.30 12.98
CA HIS A 158 5.27 16.66 12.93
C HIS A 158 4.75 17.24 11.62
N SER A 159 3.64 17.98 11.69
CA SER A 159 3.25 18.82 10.57
C SER A 159 4.34 19.87 10.42
N ASN A 160 5.20 19.69 9.42
CA ASN A 160 5.98 20.77 8.87
C ASN A 160 5.00 21.68 8.11
N PHE A 161 4.27 22.50 8.85
CA PHE A 161 3.64 23.71 8.31
C PHE A 161 4.59 24.88 8.53
#